data_AF-A0A915D1B4-F1
#
_entry.id   AF-A0A915D1B4-F1
#
_cell.length_a   1.000
_cell.length_b   1.000
_cell.length_c   1.000
_cell.angle_alpha   90.00
_cell.angle_beta   90.00
_cell.angle_gamma   90.00
#
_symmetry.space_group_name_H-M   'P 1'
#
loop_
_entity.id
_entity.type
_entity.pdbx_description
1 polymer ?
#
loop_
_entity_poly.entity_id
_entity_poly.type
_entity_poly.pdbx_seq_one_letter_code
_entity_poly.pdbx_strand_id
1 'polypeptide(L)'
;MTYAGESEWPKFYFFDKISIPDPHEPAKKFSLKGLNVSFWANGQGFVLFGEPGGTVFRLSSDLEIQFWEAHQQKLFSFSLTANLVTSIGYDEPDVPVLKIWDLSQWERSFPLCKVNSRINVGKKTLGASQACAVAVSSFNNFIAVGFSDSSVFYFYGDAQREKSMKYKSLREGANALGDGQLTGLSVAASETKEKVIVLSSPTTPFPTMWSKMALLCANSWTMPKVVTGTAGTSTFPKINWWWVAEKMCTFTMWRPA
;
A
#
# COMPACT_ATOMS: atom_id res chain seq x y z
N MET A 1 47.34 -29.22 11.81
CA MET A 1 46.99 -27.79 12.00
C MET A 1 45.69 -27.52 11.27
N THR A 2 44.72 -27.11 12.08
CA THR A 2 43.39 -26.51 11.93
C THR A 2 42.78 -26.23 10.54
N TYR A 3 41.51 -26.64 10.46
CA TYR A 3 40.50 -26.43 9.41
C TYR A 3 40.22 -24.96 9.09
N ALA A 4 39.97 -24.66 7.81
CA ALA A 4 39.18 -23.50 7.38
C ALA A 4 37.93 -24.02 6.66
N GLY A 5 36.91 -24.36 7.43
CA GLY A 5 35.56 -24.55 6.90
C GLY A 5 34.99 -23.19 6.55
N GLU A 6 34.57 -22.99 5.31
CA GLU A 6 33.77 -21.85 4.90
C GLU A 6 32.52 -21.80 5.79
N SER A 7 32.38 -20.74 6.59
CA SER A 7 31.19 -20.52 7.41
C SER A 7 30.03 -20.14 6.48
N GLU A 8 29.31 -21.14 5.96
CA GLU A 8 27.99 -20.89 5.38
C GLU A 8 27.10 -20.29 6.47
N TRP A 9 26.52 -19.12 6.20
CA TRP A 9 25.53 -18.51 7.08
C TRP A 9 24.37 -19.50 7.28
N PRO A 10 23.90 -19.74 8.52
CA PRO A 10 22.78 -20.64 8.76
C PRO A 10 21.57 -20.22 7.94
N LYS A 11 21.07 -21.13 7.09
CA LYS A 11 19.79 -20.96 6.41
C LYS A 11 18.70 -21.16 7.47
N PHE A 12 18.09 -20.07 7.92
CA PHE A 12 16.93 -20.14 8.79
C PHE A 12 15.70 -20.49 7.96
N TYR A 13 15.24 -21.73 8.08
CA TYR A 13 13.94 -22.14 7.57
C TYR A 13 12.88 -21.68 8.58
N PHE A 14 12.36 -20.47 8.39
CA PHE A 14 11.29 -19.95 9.24
C PHE A 14 9.94 -20.63 8.98
N PHE A 15 9.80 -21.31 7.83
CA PHE A 15 8.54 -21.89 7.37
C PHE A 15 8.76 -23.16 6.55
N ASP A 16 7.95 -24.17 6.81
CA ASP A 16 7.82 -25.33 5.94
C ASP A 16 6.95 -24.99 4.72
N LYS A 17 7.44 -25.29 3.53
CA LYS A 17 6.68 -25.13 2.30
C LYS A 17 5.72 -26.30 2.13
N ILE A 18 4.46 -26.09 2.49
CA ILE A 18 3.39 -27.06 2.25
C ILE A 18 2.83 -26.84 0.84
N SER A 19 2.82 -27.89 0.02
CA SER A 19 2.21 -27.85 -1.30
C SER A 19 0.75 -28.24 -1.20
N ILE A 20 -0.16 -27.37 -1.62
CA ILE A 20 -1.59 -27.63 -1.62
C ILE A 20 -2.00 -28.15 -3.01
N PRO A 21 -2.75 -29.27 -3.11
CA PRO A 21 -3.31 -29.73 -4.39
C PRO A 21 -4.32 -28.73 -4.94
N ASP A 22 -4.45 -28.68 -6.27
CA ASP A 22 -5.44 -27.82 -6.92
C ASP A 22 -6.87 -28.34 -6.67
N PRO A 23 -7.84 -27.49 -6.25
CA PRO A 23 -9.22 -27.91 -6.00
C PRO A 23 -9.93 -28.50 -7.22
N HIS A 24 -9.60 -28.03 -8.44
CA HIS A 24 -10.21 -28.49 -9.68
C HIS A 24 -9.41 -29.62 -10.34
N GLU A 25 -8.10 -29.69 -10.06
CA GLU A 25 -7.24 -30.76 -10.57
C GLU A 25 -6.32 -31.32 -9.47
N PRO A 26 -6.81 -32.22 -8.61
CA PRO A 26 -6.07 -32.70 -7.43
C PRO A 26 -4.72 -33.37 -7.73
N ALA A 27 -4.49 -33.80 -8.98
CA ALA A 27 -3.22 -34.34 -9.47
C ALA A 27 -2.13 -33.27 -9.66
N LYS A 28 -2.50 -31.98 -9.70
CA LYS A 28 -1.60 -30.84 -9.85
C LYS A 28 -1.53 -30.05 -8.55
N LYS A 29 -0.45 -29.27 -8.43
CA LYS A 29 -0.23 -28.33 -7.33
C LYS A 29 -0.93 -27.02 -7.68
N PHE A 30 -1.67 -26.46 -6.72
CA PHE A 30 -2.22 -25.12 -6.86
C PHE A 30 -1.09 -24.11 -7.16
N SER A 31 -1.29 -23.25 -8.14
CA SER A 31 -0.24 -22.33 -8.59
C SER A 31 -0.80 -21.03 -9.14
N LEU A 32 -0.25 -19.91 -8.66
CA LEU A 32 -0.51 -18.57 -9.20
C LEU A 32 0.53 -18.16 -10.27
N LYS A 33 1.06 -19.13 -11.02
CA LYS A 33 2.08 -18.88 -12.05
C LYS A 33 1.53 -17.93 -13.11
N GLY A 34 2.30 -16.90 -13.44
CA GLY A 34 1.94 -15.89 -14.43
C GLY A 34 1.36 -14.60 -13.84
N LEU A 35 1.05 -14.56 -12.55
CA LEU A 35 0.55 -13.35 -11.89
C LEU A 35 1.69 -12.37 -11.58
N ASN A 36 1.63 -11.16 -12.13
CA ASN A 36 2.61 -10.09 -11.85
C ASN A 36 2.19 -9.25 -10.64
N VAL A 37 2.35 -9.79 -9.44
CA VAL A 37 1.93 -9.13 -8.20
C VAL A 37 2.85 -7.95 -7.88
N SER A 38 2.29 -6.74 -7.82
CA SER A 38 2.99 -5.54 -7.34
C SER A 38 2.43 -5.01 -6.03
N PHE A 39 1.17 -5.31 -5.73
CA PHE A 39 0.47 -4.86 -4.54
C PHE A 39 -0.29 -6.01 -3.92
N TRP A 40 -0.50 -5.99 -2.61
CA TRP A 40 -1.32 -7.01 -1.96
C TRP A 40 -1.95 -6.45 -0.69
N ALA A 41 -3.05 -7.06 -0.24
CA ALA A 41 -3.61 -6.80 1.09
C ALA A 41 -4.28 -8.05 1.65
N ASN A 42 -4.26 -8.19 2.97
CA ASN A 42 -4.90 -9.29 3.66
C ASN A 42 -6.31 -8.90 4.11
N GLY A 43 -7.31 -9.68 3.70
CA GLY A 43 -8.68 -9.60 4.17
C GLY A 43 -9.03 -10.73 5.13
N GLN A 44 -10.25 -10.70 5.65
CA GLN A 44 -10.74 -11.80 6.48
C GLN A 44 -11.11 -12.99 5.58
N GLY A 45 -10.29 -14.04 5.60
CA GLY A 45 -10.52 -15.26 4.81
C GLY A 45 -10.20 -15.13 3.32
N PHE A 46 -9.49 -14.07 2.91
CA PHE A 46 -9.01 -13.90 1.55
C PHE A 46 -7.78 -13.01 1.50
N VAL A 47 -7.01 -13.12 0.42
CA VAL A 47 -5.90 -12.21 0.10
C VAL A 47 -6.19 -11.54 -1.23
N LEU A 48 -5.87 -10.26 -1.33
CA LEU A 48 -5.93 -9.50 -2.58
C LEU A 48 -4.54 -9.35 -3.17
N PHE A 49 -4.45 -9.46 -4.49
CA PHE A 49 -3.25 -9.19 -5.28
C PHE A 49 -3.57 -8.18 -6.37
N GLY A 50 -2.76 -7.15 -6.51
CA GLY A 50 -2.89 -6.14 -7.55
C GLY A 50 -1.80 -6.29 -8.58
N GLU A 51 -2.22 -6.31 -9.84
CA GLU A 51 -1.33 -6.33 -11.00
C GLU A 51 -1.17 -4.91 -11.55
N PRO A 52 0.03 -4.49 -12.02
CA PRO A 52 0.22 -3.16 -12.60
C PRO A 52 -0.74 -2.84 -13.75
N GLY A 53 -1.20 -3.85 -14.49
CA GLY A 53 -2.13 -3.69 -15.61
C GLY A 53 -3.53 -3.23 -15.24
N GLY A 54 -3.85 -3.03 -13.96
CA GLY A 54 -5.15 -2.52 -13.53
C GLY A 54 -6.06 -3.56 -12.87
N THR A 55 -5.70 -4.84 -12.94
CA THR A 55 -6.50 -5.95 -12.39
C THR A 55 -6.20 -6.19 -10.91
N VAL A 56 -7.25 -6.47 -10.15
CA VAL A 56 -7.15 -6.96 -8.77
C VAL A 56 -7.71 -8.37 -8.71
N PHE A 57 -6.94 -9.28 -8.13
CA PHE A 57 -7.28 -10.66 -7.88
C PHE A 57 -7.60 -10.84 -6.40
N ARG A 58 -8.61 -11.66 -6.11
CA ARG A 58 -8.99 -12.12 -4.78
C ARG A 58 -8.82 -13.64 -4.74
N LEU A 59 -8.01 -14.09 -3.81
CA LEU A 59 -7.84 -15.51 -3.49
C LEU A 59 -8.53 -15.80 -2.16
N SER A 60 -9.58 -16.61 -2.16
CA SER A 60 -10.27 -17.03 -0.94
C SER A 60 -9.46 -18.11 -0.18
N SER A 61 -9.85 -18.37 1.07
CA SER A 61 -9.33 -19.49 1.86
C SER A 61 -9.59 -20.85 1.21
N ASP A 62 -10.63 -20.94 0.38
CA ASP A 62 -11.01 -22.17 -0.34
C ASP A 62 -10.27 -22.30 -1.68
N LEU A 63 -9.26 -21.45 -1.91
CA LEU A 63 -8.47 -21.36 -3.13
C LEU A 63 -9.27 -20.97 -4.38
N GLU A 64 -10.45 -20.38 -4.20
CA GLU A 64 -11.19 -19.78 -5.31
C GLU A 64 -10.56 -18.45 -5.71
N ILE A 65 -10.35 -18.28 -7.01
CA ILE A 65 -9.80 -17.06 -7.59
C ILE A 65 -10.93 -16.27 -8.24
N GLN A 66 -11.09 -15.03 -7.81
CA GLN A 66 -11.93 -14.03 -8.46
C GLN A 66 -11.05 -12.86 -8.88
N PHE A 67 -11.42 -12.14 -9.92
CA PHE A 67 -10.69 -10.95 -10.33
C PHE A 67 -11.62 -9.93 -10.97
N TRP A 68 -11.19 -8.67 -10.94
CA TRP A 68 -11.88 -7.58 -11.63
C TRP A 68 -10.88 -6.54 -12.10
N GLU A 69 -11.26 -5.81 -13.14
CA GLU A 69 -10.49 -4.68 -13.65
C GLU A 69 -10.80 -3.44 -12.80
N ALA A 70 -9.88 -3.10 -11.89
CA ALA A 70 -10.03 -1.92 -11.05
C ALA A 70 -9.74 -0.64 -11.84
N HIS A 71 -8.77 -0.68 -12.75
CA HIS A 71 -8.37 0.46 -13.59
C HIS A 71 -8.10 0.02 -15.02
N GLN A 72 -8.44 0.87 -15.99
CA GLN A 72 -8.35 0.49 -17.42
C GLN A 72 -6.93 0.52 -17.97
N GLN A 73 -6.06 1.37 -17.42
CA GLN A 73 -4.68 1.53 -17.89
C GLN A 73 -3.69 0.96 -16.89
N LYS A 74 -3.77 1.41 -15.64
CA LYS A 74 -2.74 1.11 -14.65
C LYS A 74 -3.26 1.18 -13.23
N LEU A 75 -2.88 0.21 -12.40
CA LEU A 75 -3.05 0.25 -10.96
C LEU A 75 -1.72 0.69 -10.31
N PHE A 76 -1.79 1.67 -9.41
CA PHE A 76 -0.60 2.18 -8.70
C PHE A 76 -0.51 1.72 -7.26
N SER A 77 -1.65 1.53 -6.59
CA SER A 77 -1.73 1.06 -5.21
C SER A 77 -3.18 0.76 -4.87
N PHE A 78 -3.40 -0.06 -3.86
CA PHE A 78 -4.69 -0.14 -3.19
C PHE A 78 -4.53 -0.32 -1.68
N SER A 79 -5.57 0.02 -0.94
CA SER A 79 -5.68 -0.19 0.51
C SER A 79 -6.98 -0.92 0.78
N LEU A 80 -6.93 -1.92 1.67
CA LEU A 80 -8.10 -2.65 2.14
C LEU A 80 -8.44 -2.19 3.56
N THR A 81 -9.67 -1.70 3.73
CA THR A 81 -10.23 -1.35 5.03
C THR A 81 -11.54 -2.10 5.20
N ALA A 82 -11.58 -3.06 6.12
CA ALA A 82 -12.68 -4.02 6.25
C ALA A 82 -12.99 -4.71 4.89
N ASN A 83 -14.18 -4.47 4.32
CA ASN A 83 -14.59 -5.02 3.02
C ASN A 83 -14.50 -3.99 1.87
N LEU A 84 -13.87 -2.83 2.11
CA LEU A 84 -13.73 -1.79 1.10
C LEU A 84 -12.31 -1.75 0.57
N VAL A 85 -12.18 -1.86 -0.75
CA VAL A 85 -10.90 -1.67 -1.46
C VAL A 85 -10.89 -0.27 -2.02
N THR A 86 -9.97 0.56 -1.54
CA THR A 86 -9.69 1.86 -2.15
C THR A 86 -8.49 1.70 -3.09
N SER A 87 -8.71 1.83 -4.39
CA SER A 87 -7.67 1.73 -5.41
C SER A 87 -7.35 3.11 -6.00
N ILE A 88 -6.10 3.29 -6.41
CA ILE A 88 -5.64 4.46 -7.15
C ILE A 88 -4.92 4.01 -8.42
N GLY A 89 -5.28 4.62 -9.54
CA GLY A 89 -4.82 4.21 -10.86
C GLY A 89 -5.14 5.22 -11.94
N TYR A 90 -4.91 4.82 -13.19
CA TYR A 90 -5.33 5.54 -14.38
C TYR A 90 -6.38 4.73 -15.13
N ASP A 91 -7.49 5.40 -15.43
CA ASP A 91 -8.44 4.95 -16.46
C ASP A 91 -8.19 5.70 -17.78
N GLU A 92 -7.82 6.99 -17.66
CA GLU A 92 -7.37 7.86 -18.74
C GLU A 92 -5.91 8.28 -18.46
N PRO A 93 -5.09 8.54 -19.50
CA PRO A 93 -3.72 9.02 -19.31
C PRO A 93 -3.64 10.26 -18.43
N ASP A 94 -2.67 10.27 -17.51
CA ASP A 94 -2.31 11.41 -16.64
C ASP A 94 -3.42 11.93 -15.70
N VAL A 95 -4.55 11.23 -15.59
CA VAL A 95 -5.64 11.59 -14.68
C VAL A 95 -5.75 10.53 -13.57
N PRO A 96 -5.22 10.81 -12.36
CA PRO A 96 -5.34 9.88 -11.23
C PRO A 96 -6.81 9.73 -10.82
N VAL A 97 -7.30 8.50 -10.86
CA VAL A 97 -8.66 8.12 -10.47
C VAL A 97 -8.60 7.27 -9.22
N LEU A 98 -9.31 7.70 -8.18
CA LEU A 98 -9.53 6.94 -6.97
C LEU A 98 -10.89 6.22 -7.08
N LYS A 99 -10.89 4.91 -6.82
CA LYS A 99 -12.12 4.11 -6.76
C LYS A 99 -12.27 3.43 -5.42
N ILE A 100 -13.52 3.28 -4.95
CA ILE A 100 -13.84 2.50 -3.76
C ILE A 100 -14.77 1.36 -4.17
N TRP A 101 -14.28 0.14 -4.00
CA TRP A 101 -14.97 -1.10 -4.32
C TRP A 101 -15.49 -1.73 -3.03
N ASP A 102 -16.76 -2.14 -3.03
CA ASP A 102 -17.36 -2.87 -1.92
C ASP A 102 -17.36 -4.37 -2.20
N LEU A 103 -16.51 -5.11 -1.48
CA LEU A 103 -16.40 -6.56 -1.62
C LEU A 103 -17.60 -7.32 -1.04
N SER A 104 -18.52 -6.65 -0.33
CA SER A 104 -19.77 -7.25 0.17
C SER A 104 -20.91 -7.17 -0.83
N GLN A 105 -20.80 -6.32 -1.86
CA GLN A 105 -21.83 -6.12 -2.87
C GLN A 105 -21.24 -6.44 -4.23
N TRP A 106 -21.78 -7.45 -4.92
CA TRP A 106 -21.27 -7.88 -6.22
C TRP A 106 -22.32 -7.62 -7.29
N GLU A 107 -21.89 -6.99 -8.38
CA GLU A 107 -22.69 -6.84 -9.59
C GLU A 107 -22.20 -7.84 -10.63
N ARG A 108 -23.04 -8.84 -10.94
CA ARG A 108 -22.72 -9.97 -11.83
C ARG A 108 -21.53 -10.80 -11.33
N SER A 109 -20.32 -10.31 -11.53
CA SER A 109 -19.05 -11.02 -11.31
C SER A 109 -17.92 -10.12 -10.80
N PHE A 110 -18.20 -8.87 -10.45
CA PHE A 110 -17.21 -7.94 -9.90
C PHE A 110 -17.80 -7.17 -8.71
N PRO A 111 -16.97 -6.73 -7.75
CA PRO A 111 -17.44 -5.93 -6.62
C PRO A 111 -18.01 -4.59 -7.09
N LEU A 112 -18.99 -4.06 -6.36
CA LEU A 112 -19.65 -2.79 -6.67
C LEU A 112 -18.68 -1.63 -6.51
N CYS A 113 -18.48 -0.85 -7.57
CA CYS A 113 -17.72 0.40 -7.50
C CYS A 113 -18.62 1.52 -6.95
N LYS A 114 -18.53 1.79 -5.65
CA LYS A 114 -19.35 2.82 -4.97
C LYS A 114 -18.88 4.25 -5.24
N VAL A 115 -17.58 4.43 -5.47
CA VAL A 115 -16.98 5.74 -5.70
C VAL A 115 -16.04 5.65 -6.88
N ASN A 116 -16.14 6.63 -7.77
CA ASN A 116 -15.19 6.87 -8.85
C ASN A 116 -14.90 8.38 -8.88
N SER A 117 -13.73 8.77 -8.40
CA SER A 117 -13.37 10.16 -8.14
C SER A 117 -12.03 10.51 -8.77
N ARG A 118 -12.03 11.50 -9.66
CA ARG A 118 -10.78 12.09 -10.18
C ARG A 118 -10.14 12.93 -9.09
N ILE A 119 -8.85 12.74 -8.86
CA ILE A 119 -8.12 13.54 -7.86
C ILE A 119 -7.80 14.90 -8.46
N ASN A 120 -8.60 15.90 -8.10
CA ASN A 120 -8.40 17.29 -8.46
C ASN A 120 -7.94 18.09 -7.23
N VAL A 121 -6.83 18.81 -7.36
CA VAL A 121 -6.30 19.66 -6.28
C VAL A 121 -6.46 21.11 -6.70
N GLY A 122 -7.58 21.71 -6.31
CA GLY A 122 -7.90 23.10 -6.67
C GLY A 122 -8.02 23.30 -8.18
N LYS A 123 -7.44 24.40 -8.70
CA LYS A 123 -7.46 24.73 -10.15
C LYS A 123 -6.38 24.01 -10.98
N LYS A 124 -5.49 23.26 -10.34
CA LYS A 124 -4.44 22.50 -11.04
C LYS A 124 -4.86 21.05 -11.13
N THR A 125 -5.09 20.57 -12.36
CA THR A 125 -5.11 19.13 -12.61
C THR A 125 -3.71 18.59 -12.29
N LEU A 126 -3.61 17.55 -11.47
CA LEU A 126 -2.34 16.94 -11.04
C LEU A 126 -1.58 16.22 -12.17
N GLY A 127 -1.90 16.48 -13.44
CA GLY A 127 -1.38 15.74 -14.60
C GLY A 127 0.13 15.84 -14.84
N ALA A 128 0.89 16.45 -13.94
CA ALA A 128 2.35 16.47 -13.98
C ALA A 128 3.01 15.40 -13.07
N SER A 129 2.29 14.81 -12.11
CA SER A 129 2.86 13.84 -11.15
C SER A 129 2.02 12.58 -11.06
N GLN A 130 2.69 11.42 -11.11
CA GLN A 130 2.05 10.11 -11.09
C GLN A 130 1.65 9.74 -9.67
N ALA A 131 0.44 9.23 -9.47
CA ALA A 131 0.08 8.61 -8.19
C ALA A 131 0.95 7.35 -7.95
N CYS A 132 1.26 7.07 -6.69
CA CYS A 132 2.11 5.93 -6.33
C CYS A 132 1.71 5.23 -5.03
N ALA A 133 0.93 5.87 -4.15
CA ALA A 133 0.49 5.25 -2.90
C ALA A 133 -0.91 5.74 -2.51
N VAL A 134 -1.67 4.87 -1.84
CA VAL A 134 -2.92 5.23 -1.17
C VAL A 134 -2.95 4.59 0.21
N ALA A 135 -3.42 5.35 1.20
CA ALA A 135 -3.63 4.86 2.55
C ALA A 135 -4.96 5.38 3.10
N VAL A 136 -5.67 4.51 3.80
CA VAL A 136 -7.03 4.78 4.28
C VAL A 136 -7.09 4.53 5.78
N SER A 137 -7.80 5.38 6.51
CA SER A 137 -8.04 5.16 7.93
C SER A 137 -8.97 3.97 8.17
N SER A 138 -8.91 3.38 9.37
CA SER A 138 -9.76 2.22 9.72
C SER A 138 -11.26 2.51 9.63
N PHE A 139 -11.67 3.77 9.76
CA PHE A 139 -13.07 4.21 9.68
C PHE A 139 -13.48 4.69 8.28
N ASN A 140 -12.56 4.62 7.29
CA ASN A 140 -12.79 5.06 5.91
C ASN A 140 -13.25 6.53 5.78
N ASN A 141 -12.97 7.34 6.80
CA ASN A 141 -13.29 8.77 6.86
C ASN A 141 -12.10 9.64 6.44
N PHE A 142 -10.93 9.04 6.21
CA PHE A 142 -9.73 9.73 5.76
C PHE A 142 -8.96 8.89 4.77
N ILE A 143 -8.63 9.51 3.65
CA ILE A 143 -7.93 8.89 2.53
C ILE A 143 -6.77 9.80 2.16
N ALA A 144 -5.55 9.30 2.26
CA ALA A 144 -4.36 9.96 1.77
C ALA A 144 -3.88 9.32 0.48
N VAL A 145 -3.49 10.15 -0.48
CA VAL A 145 -2.91 9.74 -1.76
C VAL A 145 -1.57 10.42 -1.94
N GLY A 146 -0.57 9.62 -2.23
CA GLY A 146 0.80 10.05 -2.43
C GLY A 146 1.22 9.96 -3.90
N PHE A 147 2.08 10.88 -4.30
CA PHE A 147 2.52 11.07 -5.68
C PHE A 147 4.04 10.97 -5.81
N SER A 148 4.51 10.71 -7.03
CA SER A 148 5.93 10.48 -7.36
C SER A 148 6.83 11.69 -7.06
N ASP A 149 6.27 12.90 -7.07
CA ASP A 149 6.93 14.15 -6.66
C ASP A 149 6.95 14.35 -5.13
N SER A 150 6.60 13.32 -4.37
CA SER A 150 6.48 13.33 -2.90
C SER A 150 5.37 14.24 -2.35
N SER A 151 4.49 14.75 -3.21
CA SER A 151 3.27 15.43 -2.74
C SER A 151 2.30 14.42 -2.13
N VAL A 152 1.58 14.86 -1.10
CA VAL A 152 0.53 14.07 -0.45
C VAL A 152 -0.72 14.91 -0.34
N PHE A 153 -1.81 14.38 -0.88
CA PHE A 153 -3.14 14.95 -0.78
C PHE A 153 -4.02 14.06 0.07
N TYR A 154 -5.01 14.65 0.72
CA TYR A 154 -5.94 13.90 1.53
C TYR A 154 -7.37 14.37 1.35
N PHE A 155 -8.29 13.45 1.57
CA PHE A 155 -9.71 13.69 1.72
C PHE A 155 -10.11 13.30 3.15
N TYR A 156 -10.97 14.11 3.77
CA TYR A 156 -11.57 13.81 5.07
C TYR A 156 -13.09 14.01 4.99
N GLY A 157 -13.84 12.97 5.30
CA GLY A 157 -15.29 12.89 5.12
C GLY A 157 -15.75 11.46 4.84
N ASP A 158 -17.06 11.24 4.71
CA ASP A 158 -17.60 9.94 4.32
C ASP A 158 -17.55 9.79 2.80
N ALA A 159 -16.50 9.14 2.30
CA ALA A 159 -16.25 9.01 0.87
C ALA A 159 -17.39 8.32 0.11
N GLN A 160 -18.16 7.43 0.76
CA GLN A 160 -19.24 6.70 0.10
C GLN A 160 -20.54 7.51 -0.02
N ARG A 161 -20.71 8.55 0.79
CA ARG A 161 -21.91 9.40 0.81
C ARG A 161 -21.72 10.75 0.14
N GLU A 162 -20.48 11.22 0.05
CA GLU A 162 -20.20 12.52 -0.55
C GLU A 162 -20.33 12.51 -2.08
N LYS A 163 -21.05 13.51 -2.60
CA LYS A 163 -21.24 13.69 -4.05
C LYS A 163 -19.93 14.01 -4.79
N SER A 164 -18.96 14.62 -4.10
CA SER A 164 -17.69 15.02 -4.68
C SER A 164 -16.60 15.05 -3.62
N MET A 165 -15.49 14.36 -3.85
CA MET A 165 -14.35 14.36 -2.93
C MET A 165 -13.48 15.60 -3.18
N LYS A 166 -13.37 16.48 -2.17
CA LYS A 166 -12.50 17.66 -2.22
C LYS A 166 -11.17 17.38 -1.52
N TYR A 167 -10.14 17.11 -2.30
CA TYR A 167 -8.80 16.83 -1.78
C TYR A 167 -8.10 18.11 -1.32
N LYS A 168 -7.39 18.02 -0.19
CA LYS A 168 -6.56 19.08 0.39
C LYS A 168 -5.09 18.66 0.35
N SER A 169 -4.19 19.63 0.19
CA SER A 169 -2.75 19.38 0.29
C SER A 169 -2.37 19.13 1.74
N LEU A 170 -1.71 18.00 2.00
CA LEU A 170 -1.06 17.71 3.29
C LEU A 170 0.44 18.02 3.22
N ARG A 171 1.06 17.69 2.09
CA ARG A 171 2.47 17.91 1.81
C ARG A 171 2.58 18.37 0.37
N GLU A 172 3.17 19.54 0.16
CA GLU A 172 3.54 19.98 -1.19
C GLU A 172 4.72 19.15 -1.71
N GLY A 173 4.68 18.82 -3.00
CA GLY A 173 5.72 18.03 -3.65
C GLY A 173 7.08 18.72 -3.61
N ALA A 174 8.14 17.95 -3.43
CA ALA A 174 9.48 18.46 -3.20
C ALA A 174 10.35 18.29 -4.44
N ASN A 175 10.13 19.06 -5.49
CA ASN A 175 11.10 19.15 -6.59
C ASN A 175 12.30 20.08 -6.30
N ALA A 176 12.62 20.34 -5.01
CA ALA A 176 13.74 21.23 -4.65
C ALA A 176 14.54 20.86 -3.37
N LEU A 177 14.12 19.88 -2.54
CA LEU A 177 14.67 19.69 -1.18
C LEU A 177 15.22 18.29 -0.84
N GLY A 178 15.55 17.46 -1.83
CA GLY A 178 16.29 16.20 -1.58
C GLY A 178 15.51 15.08 -0.87
N ASP A 179 14.22 15.28 -0.60
CA ASP A 179 13.34 14.32 0.09
C ASP A 179 13.07 13.03 -0.72
N GLY A 180 13.51 12.99 -1.98
CA GLY A 180 13.41 11.88 -2.94
C GLY A 180 12.01 11.30 -3.13
N GLN A 181 11.89 10.08 -3.65
CA GLN A 181 10.61 9.53 -4.09
C GLN A 181 9.83 8.96 -2.90
N LEU A 182 8.50 9.15 -2.90
CA LEU A 182 7.62 8.49 -1.95
C LEU A 182 7.70 6.97 -2.12
N THR A 183 8.07 6.26 -1.06
CA THR A 183 8.19 4.80 -1.05
C THR A 183 7.12 4.12 -0.21
N GLY A 184 6.43 4.87 0.67
CA GLY A 184 5.36 4.31 1.48
C GLY A 184 4.48 5.38 2.11
N LEU A 185 3.22 5.01 2.35
CA LEU A 185 2.21 5.87 2.95
C LEU A 185 1.35 5.03 3.90
N SER A 186 1.09 5.53 5.10
CA SER A 186 0.20 4.89 6.07
C SER A 186 -0.59 5.92 6.85
N VAL A 187 -1.82 5.57 7.23
CA VAL A 187 -2.68 6.40 8.08
C VAL A 187 -2.84 5.72 9.44
N ALA A 188 -2.56 6.47 10.50
CA ALA A 188 -2.70 6.05 11.88
C ALA A 188 -3.75 6.90 12.57
N ALA A 189 -4.76 6.27 13.15
CA ALA A 189 -5.67 6.95 14.06
C ALA A 189 -4.98 7.14 15.42
N SER A 190 -5.03 8.35 15.96
CA SER A 190 -4.69 8.68 17.34
C SER A 190 -5.97 9.13 18.06
N GLU A 191 -5.98 9.10 19.39
CA GLU A 191 -7.16 9.47 20.22
C GLU A 191 -7.84 10.80 19.83
N THR A 192 -7.09 11.75 19.28
CA THR A 192 -7.59 13.09 18.95
C THR A 192 -7.51 13.44 17.46
N LYS A 193 -6.68 12.74 16.67
CA LYS A 193 -6.31 13.16 15.31
C LYS A 193 -5.86 11.95 14.48
N GLU A 194 -6.09 12.03 13.17
CA GLU A 194 -5.41 11.14 12.22
C GLU A 194 -4.01 11.67 11.91
N LYS A 195 -3.05 10.75 11.89
CA LYS A 195 -1.66 11.01 11.57
C LYS A 195 -1.32 10.28 10.29
N VAL A 196 -0.70 10.98 9.35
CA VAL A 196 -0.21 10.36 8.12
C VAL A 196 1.29 10.16 8.27
N ILE A 197 1.71 8.91 8.15
CA ILE A 197 3.11 8.52 8.18
C ILE A 197 3.56 8.42 6.73
N VAL A 198 4.58 9.20 6.40
CA VAL A 198 5.11 9.29 5.04
C VAL A 198 6.53 8.74 5.05
N LEU A 199 6.79 7.75 4.19
CA LEU A 199 8.11 7.21 3.93
C LEU A 199 8.58 7.69 2.56
N SER A 200 9.77 8.29 2.52
CA SER A 200 10.43 8.63 1.26
C SER A 200 11.87 8.15 1.30
N SER A 201 12.37 7.71 0.14
CA SER A 201 13.79 7.41 -0.04
C SER A 201 14.53 8.68 -0.45
N PRO A 202 15.71 8.98 0.12
CA PRO A 202 16.50 10.13 -0.32
C PRO A 202 16.97 9.92 -1.77
N THR A 203 17.09 11.02 -2.51
CA THR A 203 17.51 11.01 -3.93
C THR A 203 19.03 10.96 -4.11
N THR A 204 19.81 10.98 -3.02
CA THR A 204 21.27 10.94 -3.10
C THR A 204 21.75 9.51 -3.43
N PRO A 205 22.61 9.32 -4.44
CA PRO A 205 23.25 8.04 -4.66
C PRO A 205 24.12 7.74 -3.43
N PHE A 206 23.82 6.64 -2.73
CA PHE A 206 24.71 6.14 -1.69
C PHE A 206 26.11 5.97 -2.31
N PRO A 207 27.19 6.55 -1.74
CA PRO A 207 28.52 6.34 -2.26
C PRO A 207 28.84 4.84 -2.23
N THR A 208 29.23 4.35 -3.40
CA THR A 208 29.55 2.96 -3.73
C THR A 208 30.69 2.43 -2.88
N MET A 209 30.39 1.91 -1.68
CA MET A 209 31.26 0.97 -0.96
C MET A 209 30.51 0.12 0.09
N TRP A 210 29.23 0.39 0.35
CA TRP A 210 28.38 -0.38 1.29
C TRP A 210 27.38 -1.32 0.61
N SER A 211 27.42 -1.43 -0.72
CA SER A 211 26.46 -2.17 -1.56
C SER A 211 26.53 -3.71 -1.44
N LYS A 212 27.28 -4.26 -0.49
CA LYS A 212 27.27 -5.70 -0.15
C LYS A 212 26.75 -6.04 1.24
N MET A 213 26.29 -5.07 2.05
CA MET A 213 25.73 -5.32 3.39
C MET A 213 24.40 -4.58 3.63
N ALA A 214 23.41 -4.81 2.77
CA ALA A 214 22.03 -4.35 3.01
C ALA A 214 21.03 -5.52 2.89
N LEU A 215 21.37 -6.65 3.50
CA LEU A 215 20.41 -7.55 4.13
C LEU A 215 20.88 -7.68 5.59
N LEU A 216 19.98 -7.40 6.53
CA LEU A 216 20.17 -7.45 7.99
C LEU A 216 21.07 -6.34 8.57
N CYS A 217 20.47 -5.20 8.92
CA CYS A 217 20.70 -4.52 10.20
C CYS A 217 19.72 -3.34 10.36
N ALA A 218 19.01 -3.31 11.48
CA ALA A 218 17.90 -2.43 11.83
C ALA A 218 18.24 -0.93 12.04
N ASN A 219 19.32 -0.38 11.47
CA ASN A 219 19.85 0.94 11.89
C ASN A 219 20.07 1.97 10.77
N SER A 220 19.53 1.80 9.57
CA SER A 220 19.60 2.84 8.52
C SER A 220 18.24 3.19 7.90
N TRP A 221 17.18 3.19 8.72
CA TRP A 221 15.96 3.88 8.35
C TRP A 221 16.26 5.38 8.28
N THR A 222 16.11 6.00 7.12
CA THR A 222 15.74 7.42 7.11
C THR A 222 14.45 7.53 7.92
N MET A 223 14.52 8.21 9.06
CA MET A 223 13.42 8.33 10.02
C MET A 223 12.11 8.66 9.28
N PRO A 224 11.03 7.88 9.47
CA PRO A 224 9.73 8.18 8.91
C PRO A 224 9.32 9.59 9.29
N LYS A 225 9.04 10.44 8.30
CA LYS A 225 8.58 11.80 8.57
C LYS A 225 7.09 11.72 8.84
N VAL A 226 6.70 11.92 10.10
CA VAL A 226 5.28 12.00 10.46
C VAL A 226 4.78 13.39 10.13
N VAL A 227 3.86 13.46 9.17
CA VAL A 227 3.18 14.71 8.82
C VAL A 227 1.81 14.67 9.47
N THR A 228 1.58 15.57 10.42
CA THR A 228 0.27 15.70 11.07
C THR A 228 -0.61 16.65 10.27
N GLY A 229 -1.78 16.18 9.85
CA GLY A 229 -2.78 17.04 9.24
C GLY A 229 -3.70 17.63 10.30
N THR A 230 -3.44 18.83 10.81
CA THR A 230 -4.48 19.62 11.51
C THR A 230 -4.27 21.13 11.38
N ALA A 231 -5.39 21.85 11.23
CA ALA A 231 -5.48 23.25 11.63
C ALA A 231 -5.16 23.35 13.13
N GLY A 232 -4.14 24.14 13.49
CA GLY A 232 -3.85 24.51 14.87
C GLY A 232 -2.79 23.66 15.58
N THR A 233 -1.63 24.31 15.76
CA THR A 233 -0.57 24.16 16.77
C THR A 233 0.12 22.80 16.95
N SER A 234 1.45 22.87 16.80
CA SER A 234 2.46 21.82 16.86
C SER A 234 2.82 21.41 18.29
N THR A 235 2.58 20.15 18.64
CA THR A 235 3.33 19.42 19.65
C THR A 235 3.55 17.99 19.16
N PHE A 236 4.79 17.50 19.22
CA PHE A 236 5.17 16.15 18.80
C PHE A 236 4.71 15.12 19.84
N PRO A 237 3.82 14.17 19.50
CA PRO A 237 3.48 13.08 20.41
C PRO A 237 4.52 11.95 20.30
N LYS A 238 4.79 11.25 21.41
CA LYS A 238 5.53 9.99 21.41
C LYS A 238 4.84 8.99 20.48
N ILE A 239 5.53 8.51 19.44
CA ILE A 239 5.04 7.49 18.51
C ILE A 239 5.54 6.13 18.98
N ASN A 240 4.66 5.13 19.03
CA ASN A 240 5.05 3.74 19.28
C ASN A 240 5.59 3.13 17.98
N TRP A 241 6.91 3.02 17.86
CA TRP A 241 7.60 2.52 16.66
C TRP A 241 7.35 1.03 16.38
N TRP A 242 6.96 0.25 17.40
CA TRP A 242 6.58 -1.15 17.24
C TRP A 242 5.29 -1.29 16.41
N TRP A 243 4.33 -0.40 16.64
CA TRP A 243 3.07 -0.36 15.88
C TRP A 243 3.30 0.07 14.42
N VAL A 244 4.25 0.97 14.19
CA VAL A 244 4.67 1.39 12.84
C VAL A 244 5.31 0.21 12.09
N ALA A 245 6.17 -0.55 12.76
CA ALA A 245 6.77 -1.77 12.22
C ALA A 245 5.72 -2.85 11.93
N GLU A 246 4.69 -3.03 12.77
CA GLU A 246 3.61 -4.01 12.55
C GLU A 246 2.72 -3.63 11.34
N LYS A 247 2.45 -2.35 11.14
CA LYS A 247 1.70 -1.83 9.98
C LYS A 247 2.52 -1.84 8.69
N MET A 248 3.85 -1.69 8.78
CA MET A 248 4.77 -1.68 7.62
C MET A 248 5.32 -3.06 7.27
N CYS A 249 5.45 -3.96 8.25
CA CYS A 249 5.80 -5.36 8.11
C CYS A 249 4.55 -6.20 8.36
N THR A 250 3.55 -6.11 7.50
CA THR A 250 2.52 -7.16 7.45
C THR A 250 3.13 -8.40 6.78
N PHE A 251 4.02 -9.07 7.48
CA PHE A 251 4.39 -10.46 7.25
C PHE A 251 4.17 -11.17 8.57
N THR A 252 2.91 -11.42 8.93
CA THR A 252 2.61 -12.29 10.07
C THR A 252 1.23 -12.92 9.93
N MET A 253 1.23 -14.11 9.33
CA MET A 253 0.22 -15.12 9.60
C MET A 253 0.67 -15.83 10.88
N TRP A 254 0.00 -15.63 12.03
CA TRP A 254 0.03 -16.58 13.14
C TRP A 254 -1.18 -16.41 14.07
N ARG A 255 -1.94 -17.50 14.26
CA ARG A 255 -2.65 -17.80 15.50
C ARG A 255 -1.72 -18.67 16.35
N PRO A 256 -1.54 -18.41 17.66
CA PRO A 256 -0.94 -19.40 18.53
C PRO A 256 -1.88 -20.59 18.72
N ALA A 257 -1.28 -21.77 18.87
CA ALA A 257 -1.93 -22.96 19.43
C ALA A 257 -2.33 -22.72 20.90
#